data_AF-A0A6J1Z1B2-F1
#
_entry.id   AF-A0A6J1Z1B2-F1
#
_cell.length_a   1.000
_cell.length_b   1.000
_cell.length_c   1.000
_cell.angle_alpha   90.00
_cell.angle_beta   90.00
_cell.angle_gamma   90.00
#
_symmetry.space_group_name_H-M   'P 1'
#
loop_
_entity.id
_entity.type
_entity.pdbx_description
1 polymer ?
#
loop_
_entity_poly.entity_id
_entity_poly.type
_entity_poly.pdbx_seq_one_letter_code
_entity_poly.pdbx_strand_id
1 'polypeptide(L)'
;GGRLPPGGVPSPSSGPRLHGCRRLVSLQGSGWKAFDVTEAVNFWRQLGRSGQPLLLQVSVQRAHLGPRASGAHTLLRFASQGQEGTGQGEPQLELHTLDLGAYGAQGDCDPEAPAAEGARCCRQETYVDLRGMRWAENWVLEPPGFLAYECVGACQQPPEPPTFRRPFPGPRQCVASETTSLPLIVGVKEGGRPRPQVVSLPNMRVEECSCAWDGAPVPRRLGP
;
A
#
# COMPACT_ATOMS: atom_id res chain seq x y z
N GLY A 1 60.81 -2.51 13.43
CA GLY A 1 60.08 -1.46 12.69
C GLY A 1 59.42 -2.09 11.49
N GLY A 2 58.12 -2.38 11.58
CA GLY A 2 57.31 -2.86 10.47
C GLY A 2 55.92 -2.24 10.61
N ARG A 3 55.55 -1.33 9.70
CA ARG A 3 54.22 -0.72 9.64
C ARG A 3 53.37 -1.52 8.66
N LEU A 4 52.26 -2.06 9.17
CA LEU A 4 51.13 -2.56 8.39
C LEU A 4 50.47 -1.40 7.60
N PRO A 5 49.98 -1.62 6.37
CA PRO A 5 49.17 -0.64 5.66
C PRO A 5 47.75 -0.58 6.25
N PRO A 6 47.06 0.58 6.18
CA PRO A 6 45.75 0.76 6.79
C PRO A 6 44.66 0.03 6.00
N GLY A 7 43.77 -0.62 6.75
CA GLY A 7 42.57 -1.28 6.23
C GLY A 7 41.67 -0.30 5.48
N GLY A 8 41.32 -0.68 4.26
CA GLY A 8 40.30 0.01 3.47
C GLY A 8 38.93 -0.19 4.10
N VAL A 9 38.27 0.92 4.40
CA VAL A 9 36.86 0.99 4.78
C VAL A 9 36.02 0.54 3.57
N PRO A 10 35.09 -0.43 3.70
CA PRO A 10 34.16 -0.73 2.63
C PRO A 10 33.12 0.40 2.56
N SER A 11 33.14 1.16 1.46
CA SER A 11 32.11 2.14 1.13
C SER A 11 30.75 1.43 0.96
N PRO A 12 29.68 1.86 1.63
CA PRO A 12 28.35 1.33 1.37
C PRO A 12 27.86 1.92 0.04
N SER A 13 27.84 1.11 -1.02
CA SER A 13 27.09 1.43 -2.23
C SER A 13 25.59 1.41 -1.87
N SER A 14 25.07 2.58 -1.50
CA SER A 14 23.64 2.84 -1.33
C SER A 14 22.96 2.88 -2.69
N GLY A 15 22.85 1.72 -3.34
CA GLY A 15 21.91 1.49 -4.43
C GLY A 15 20.60 0.94 -3.87
N PRO A 16 19.44 1.23 -4.49
CA PRO A 16 18.17 0.64 -4.06
C PRO A 16 18.29 -0.88 -4.05
N ARG A 17 17.80 -1.51 -2.98
CA ARG A 17 17.80 -2.97 -2.82
C ARG A 17 17.16 -3.62 -4.05
N LEU A 18 17.97 -4.29 -4.86
CA LEU A 18 17.49 -5.09 -5.99
C LEU A 18 16.75 -6.31 -5.42
N HIS A 19 15.42 -6.22 -5.33
CA HIS A 19 14.56 -7.39 -5.22
C HIS A 19 14.67 -8.15 -6.54
N GLY A 20 15.62 -9.08 -6.63
CA GLY A 20 15.97 -9.78 -7.86
C GLY A 20 15.40 -11.19 -7.90
N CYS A 21 14.63 -11.51 -8.95
CA CYS A 21 14.21 -12.88 -9.25
C CYS A 21 15.18 -13.53 -10.24
N ARG A 22 15.71 -14.72 -9.91
CA ARG A 22 16.58 -15.50 -10.81
C ARG A 22 15.86 -16.76 -11.29
N ARG A 23 15.93 -17.03 -12.59
CA ARG A 23 15.38 -18.24 -13.19
C ARG A 23 16.40 -18.89 -14.13
N LEU A 24 16.53 -20.20 -14.04
CA LEU A 24 17.28 -20.99 -15.02
C LEU A 24 16.40 -21.21 -16.26
N VAL A 25 16.97 -20.99 -17.43
CA VAL A 25 16.29 -21.15 -18.72
C VAL A 25 17.04 -22.17 -19.56
N SER A 26 16.30 -23.04 -20.26
CA SER A 26 16.88 -23.90 -21.29
C SER A 26 17.21 -23.06 -22.52
N LEU A 27 18.35 -23.36 -23.14
CA LEU A 27 18.76 -22.75 -24.41
C LEU A 27 18.13 -23.43 -25.63
N GLN A 28 17.51 -24.59 -25.43
CA GLN A 28 16.84 -25.36 -26.47
C GLN A 28 15.35 -24.97 -26.48
N GLY A 29 15.01 -23.93 -27.26
CA GLY A 29 13.62 -23.50 -27.50
C GLY A 29 13.38 -21.99 -27.33
N SER A 30 12.28 -21.51 -27.91
CA SER A 30 11.76 -20.15 -27.73
C SER A 30 10.46 -20.18 -26.92
N GLY A 31 10.11 -19.05 -26.28
CA GLY A 31 8.81 -18.89 -25.64
C GLY A 31 8.84 -18.02 -24.39
N TRP A 32 7.64 -17.71 -23.90
CA TRP A 32 7.42 -16.80 -22.78
C TRP A 32 8.09 -17.27 -21.48
N LYS A 33 8.57 -16.30 -20.72
CA LYS A 33 9.10 -16.47 -19.37
C LYS A 33 8.50 -15.40 -18.46
N ALA A 34 7.78 -15.84 -17.43
CA ALA A 34 7.22 -14.97 -16.41
C ALA A 34 8.20 -14.84 -15.22
N PHE A 35 8.31 -13.62 -14.70
CA PHE A 35 9.03 -13.27 -13.49
C PHE A 35 8.07 -12.58 -12.54
N ASP A 36 8.06 -12.99 -11.28
CA ASP A 36 7.30 -12.27 -10.26
C ASP A 36 8.03 -10.98 -9.92
N VAL A 37 7.41 -9.85 -10.24
CA VAL A 37 7.92 -8.50 -9.99
C VAL A 37 7.02 -7.74 -9.02
N THR A 38 6.15 -8.44 -8.29
CA THR A 38 5.13 -7.85 -7.41
C THR A 38 5.72 -6.89 -6.38
N GLU A 39 6.82 -7.28 -5.71
CA GLU A 39 7.51 -6.43 -4.73
C GLU A 39 8.07 -5.16 -5.36
N ALA A 40 8.69 -5.28 -6.53
CA ALA A 40 9.27 -4.16 -7.26
C ALA A 40 8.19 -3.15 -7.71
N VAL A 41 7.06 -3.65 -8.24
CA VAL A 41 5.91 -2.84 -8.62
C VAL A 41 5.29 -2.15 -7.41
N ASN A 42 5.11 -2.85 -6.29
CA ASN A 42 4.58 -2.27 -5.06
C ASN A 42 5.50 -1.16 -4.50
N PHE A 43 6.81 -1.39 -4.50
CA PHE A 43 7.79 -0.40 -4.05
C PHE A 43 7.80 0.84 -4.95
N TRP A 44 7.82 0.65 -6.27
CA TRP A 44 7.74 1.74 -7.24
C TRP A 44 6.46 2.57 -7.05
N ARG A 45 5.32 1.91 -6.84
CA ARG A 45 4.03 2.58 -6.57
C ARG A 45 4.08 3.41 -5.27
N GLN A 46 4.64 2.86 -4.19
CA GLN A 46 4.76 3.56 -2.90
C GLN A 46 5.65 4.79 -2.95
N LEU A 47 6.63 4.81 -3.85
CA LEU A 47 7.55 5.94 -3.98
C LEU A 47 6.84 7.22 -4.47
N GLY A 48 5.63 7.11 -5.03
CA GLY A 48 4.75 8.24 -5.34
C GLY A 48 5.35 9.28 -6.30
N ARG A 49 6.40 8.92 -7.05
CA ARG A 49 7.09 9.86 -7.94
C ARG A 49 6.35 9.95 -9.26
N SER A 50 5.46 10.94 -9.36
CA SER A 50 4.81 11.32 -10.62
C SER A 50 5.87 11.50 -11.72
N GLY A 51 5.79 10.71 -12.79
CA GLY A 51 6.61 10.87 -13.99
C GLY A 51 7.84 9.97 -14.13
N GLN A 52 8.16 9.07 -13.18
CA GLN A 52 9.25 8.10 -13.36
C GLN A 52 8.73 6.73 -13.80
N PRO A 53 9.04 6.25 -15.03
CA PRO A 53 8.61 4.92 -15.47
C PRO A 53 9.29 3.82 -14.66
N LEU A 54 8.57 2.71 -14.42
CA LEU A 54 9.16 1.50 -13.86
C LEU A 54 10.08 0.86 -14.91
N LEU A 55 11.39 0.83 -14.62
CA LEU A 55 12.37 0.14 -15.46
C LEU A 55 12.62 -1.28 -14.93
N LEU A 56 12.23 -2.29 -15.70
CA LEU A 56 12.53 -3.69 -15.41
C LEU A 56 13.70 -4.15 -16.28
N GLN A 57 14.85 -4.39 -15.65
CA GLN A 57 16.05 -4.88 -16.35
C GLN A 57 16.19 -6.39 -16.20
N VAL A 58 16.25 -7.10 -17.32
CA VAL A 58 16.59 -8.53 -17.36
C VAL A 58 18.03 -8.67 -17.83
N SER A 59 18.83 -9.43 -17.07
CA SER A 59 20.23 -9.72 -17.44
C SER A 59 20.49 -11.22 -17.42
N VAL A 60 21.35 -11.68 -18.32
CA VAL A 60 21.76 -13.09 -18.39
C VAL A 60 23.06 -13.24 -17.60
N GLN A 61 22.99 -14.01 -16.51
CA GLN A 61 24.18 -14.41 -15.78
C GLN A 61 24.67 -15.77 -16.28
N ARG A 62 25.97 -15.88 -16.54
CA ARG A 62 26.59 -17.16 -16.89
C ARG A 62 26.54 -18.10 -15.68
N ALA A 63 25.79 -19.19 -15.78
CA ALA A 63 26.06 -20.36 -14.95
C ALA A 63 27.42 -20.93 -15.40
N HIS A 64 28.29 -21.29 -14.46
CA HIS A 64 29.62 -21.85 -14.73
C HIS A 64 29.49 -23.22 -15.43
N LEU A 65 29.29 -23.21 -16.75
CA LEU A 65 29.10 -24.38 -17.60
C LEU A 65 30.42 -24.74 -18.32
N GLY A 66 31.53 -24.77 -17.59
CA GLY A 66 32.85 -25.18 -18.12
C GLY A 66 33.36 -24.41 -19.36
N PRO A 67 34.54 -24.78 -19.90
CA PRO A 67 35.16 -24.07 -21.03
C PRO A 67 34.35 -24.14 -22.34
N ARG A 68 33.64 -25.25 -22.58
CA ARG A 68 32.90 -25.53 -23.82
C ARG A 68 31.56 -24.78 -23.95
N ALA A 69 30.98 -24.29 -22.85
CA ALA A 69 29.70 -23.55 -22.90
C ALA A 69 29.86 -22.05 -22.59
N SER A 70 31.07 -21.51 -22.66
CA SER A 70 31.42 -20.12 -22.32
C SER A 70 30.66 -19.06 -23.14
N GLY A 71 30.23 -19.40 -24.37
CA GLY A 71 29.48 -18.54 -25.30
C GLY A 71 27.97 -18.79 -25.36
N ALA A 72 27.43 -19.71 -24.56
CA ALA A 72 26.04 -20.14 -24.69
C ALA A 72 25.01 -19.02 -24.40
N HIS A 73 25.42 -18.00 -23.64
CA HIS A 73 24.64 -16.80 -23.34
C HIS A 73 24.34 -15.92 -24.57
N THR A 74 25.16 -15.99 -25.63
CA THR A 74 24.97 -15.22 -26.88
C THR A 74 23.82 -15.76 -27.73
N LEU A 75 23.36 -16.99 -27.46
CA LEU A 75 22.22 -17.60 -28.16
C LEU A 75 20.88 -17.08 -27.64
N LEU A 76 20.86 -16.41 -26.49
CA LEU A 76 19.65 -15.84 -25.91
C LEU A 76 19.33 -14.50 -26.58
N ARG A 77 18.14 -14.41 -27.16
CA ARG A 77 17.58 -13.18 -27.71
C ARG A 77 16.30 -12.83 -26.93
N PHE A 78 16.18 -11.56 -26.57
CA PHE A 78 14.95 -11.01 -25.98
C PHE A 78 14.17 -10.29 -27.08
N ALA A 79 12.85 -10.38 -27.00
CA ALA A 79 11.99 -9.48 -27.77
C ALA A 79 12.15 -8.06 -27.21
N SER A 80 12.25 -7.07 -28.10
CA SER A 80 12.34 -5.66 -27.75
C SER A 80 10.96 -5.04 -27.60
N GLN A 81 10.85 -4.02 -26.75
CA GLN A 81 9.68 -3.15 -26.65
C GLN A 81 9.86 -1.97 -27.64
N GLY A 82 8.95 -1.76 -28.59
CA GLY A 82 8.96 -0.54 -29.42
C GLY A 82 8.65 -0.71 -30.92
N GLN A 83 8.68 0.44 -31.62
CA GLN A 83 8.08 0.70 -32.94
C GLN A 83 8.61 -0.14 -34.12
N GLU A 84 9.71 -0.88 -33.94
CA GLU A 84 10.27 -1.80 -34.96
C GLU A 84 9.89 -3.27 -34.75
N GLY A 85 9.20 -3.60 -33.65
CA GLY A 85 8.65 -4.93 -33.40
C GLY A 85 7.32 -5.12 -34.10
N THR A 86 7.05 -6.32 -34.61
CA THR A 86 5.75 -6.69 -35.21
C THR A 86 4.60 -6.76 -34.17
N GLY A 87 4.80 -6.26 -32.95
CA GLY A 87 3.91 -6.44 -31.78
C GLY A 87 3.89 -7.88 -31.22
N GLN A 88 4.49 -8.85 -31.92
CA GLN A 88 4.52 -10.24 -31.49
C GLN A 88 5.68 -10.49 -30.52
N GLY A 89 5.34 -10.84 -29.27
CA GLY A 89 6.31 -11.24 -28.26
C GLY A 89 6.91 -10.11 -27.42
N GLU A 90 6.40 -8.88 -27.56
CA GLU A 90 6.86 -7.75 -26.74
C GLU A 90 6.71 -8.05 -25.24
N PRO A 91 7.67 -7.62 -24.40
CA PRO A 91 7.57 -7.86 -22.96
C PRO A 91 6.33 -7.14 -22.39
N GLN A 92 5.50 -7.89 -21.66
CA GLN A 92 4.27 -7.37 -21.05
C GLN A 92 4.35 -7.43 -19.52
N LEU A 93 3.82 -6.39 -18.88
CA LEU A 93 3.57 -6.36 -17.44
C LEU A 93 2.09 -6.68 -17.21
N GLU A 94 1.82 -7.89 -16.72
CA GLU A 94 0.47 -8.30 -16.33
C GLU A 94 0.23 -7.91 -14.87
N LEU A 95 -0.84 -7.15 -14.63
CA LEU A 95 -1.23 -6.65 -13.30
C LEU A 95 -2.53 -7.33 -12.87
N HIS A 96 -2.45 -8.12 -11.81
CA HIS A 96 -3.64 -8.63 -11.13
C HIS A 96 -3.95 -7.73 -9.94
N THR A 97 -4.96 -6.88 -10.09
CA THR A 97 -5.44 -6.00 -9.03
C THR A 97 -6.84 -6.41 -8.61
N LEU A 98 -7.20 -6.01 -7.39
CA LEU A 98 -8.55 -6.17 -6.89
C LEU A 98 -9.38 -4.96 -7.32
N ASP A 99 -10.55 -5.19 -7.90
CA ASP A 99 -11.50 -4.13 -8.22
C ASP A 99 -12.05 -3.50 -6.92
N LEU A 100 -11.62 -2.27 -6.63
CA LEU A 100 -12.04 -1.55 -5.43
C LEU A 100 -13.50 -1.09 -5.48
N GLY A 101 -14.15 -1.03 -6.66
CA GLY A 101 -15.58 -0.79 -6.75
C GLY A 101 -16.41 -2.00 -6.31
N ALA A 102 -15.95 -3.21 -6.62
CA ALA A 102 -16.60 -4.45 -6.22
C ALA A 102 -16.20 -4.92 -4.81
N TYR A 103 -14.94 -4.73 -4.42
CA TYR A 103 -14.39 -5.30 -3.19
C TYR A 103 -13.88 -4.25 -2.19
N GLY A 104 -14.03 -2.96 -2.47
CA GLY A 104 -13.73 -1.87 -1.55
C GLY A 104 -14.95 -1.41 -0.74
N ALA A 105 -14.81 -0.28 -0.07
CA ALA A 105 -15.93 0.38 0.60
C ALA A 105 -16.79 1.15 -0.42
N GLN A 106 -18.08 1.31 -0.11
CA GLN A 106 -19.05 2.02 -0.98
C GLN A 106 -19.08 3.54 -0.77
N GLY A 107 -18.25 4.09 0.12
CA GLY A 107 -18.33 5.49 0.54
C GLY A 107 -19.33 5.65 1.70
N ASP A 108 -20.14 6.70 1.68
CA ASP A 108 -21.15 6.94 2.71
C ASP A 108 -22.29 5.91 2.63
N CYS A 109 -22.83 5.53 3.78
CA CYS A 109 -23.98 4.63 3.86
C CYS A 109 -25.25 5.34 3.37
N ASP A 110 -26.11 4.61 2.66
CA ASP A 110 -27.44 5.10 2.30
C ASP A 110 -28.36 5.04 3.53
N PRO A 111 -28.90 6.16 4.02
CA PRO A 111 -29.77 6.18 5.20
C PRO A 111 -31.13 5.52 4.99
N GLU A 112 -31.58 5.38 3.74
CA GLU A 112 -32.86 4.75 3.39
C GLU A 112 -32.73 3.24 3.16
N ALA A 113 -31.50 2.75 2.93
CA ALA A 113 -31.25 1.33 2.86
C ALA A 113 -31.40 0.70 4.26
N PRO A 114 -32.15 -0.40 4.42
CA PRO A 114 -32.19 -1.10 5.69
C PRO A 114 -30.76 -1.50 6.06
N ALA A 115 -30.39 -1.30 7.34
CA ALA A 115 -29.14 -1.78 7.93
C ALA A 115 -29.14 -3.32 7.90
N ALA A 116 -28.92 -3.88 6.72
CA ALA A 116 -28.95 -5.30 6.50
C ALA A 116 -27.63 -5.91 6.98
N GLU A 117 -27.72 -7.03 7.70
CA GLU A 117 -26.58 -7.92 7.87
C GLU A 117 -26.00 -8.25 6.49
N GLY A 118 -24.76 -7.82 6.24
CA GLY A 118 -24.10 -7.99 4.94
C GLY A 118 -24.08 -6.76 4.03
N ALA A 119 -24.46 -5.58 4.51
CA ALA A 119 -24.17 -4.32 3.82
C ALA A 119 -22.67 -4.18 3.55
N ARG A 120 -22.31 -3.63 2.37
CA ARG A 120 -20.91 -3.36 2.02
C ARG A 120 -20.34 -2.29 2.96
N CYS A 121 -19.06 -2.42 3.28
CA CYS A 121 -18.31 -1.46 4.10
C CYS A 121 -18.62 -0.02 3.67
N CYS A 122 -19.14 0.80 4.58
CA CYS A 122 -19.55 2.18 4.33
C CYS A 122 -19.29 3.06 5.55
N ARG A 123 -19.23 4.38 5.32
CA ARG A 123 -19.10 5.39 6.36
C ARG A 123 -20.49 5.85 6.79
N GLN A 124 -20.83 5.61 8.05
CA GLN A 124 -22.09 6.01 8.65
C GLN A 124 -21.91 7.30 9.44
N GLU A 125 -22.89 8.20 9.36
CA GLU A 125 -22.91 9.39 10.18
C GLU A 125 -23.15 9.05 11.67
N THR A 126 -22.33 9.59 12.56
CA THR A 126 -22.47 9.39 14.01
C THR A 126 -22.11 10.67 14.73
N TYR A 127 -23.07 11.21 15.48
CA TYR A 127 -22.87 12.42 16.29
C TYR A 127 -22.39 12.06 17.69
N VAL A 128 -21.35 12.76 18.12
CA VAL A 128 -20.73 12.60 19.43
C VAL A 128 -20.96 13.87 20.23
N ASP A 129 -21.76 13.76 21.30
CA ASP A 129 -22.03 14.86 22.24
C ASP A 129 -20.93 14.94 23.30
N LEU A 130 -20.09 15.97 23.23
CA LEU A 130 -19.00 16.18 24.17
C LEU A 130 -19.51 16.66 25.53
N ARG A 131 -20.63 17.38 25.59
CA ARG A 131 -21.22 17.83 26.87
C ARG A 131 -21.78 16.66 27.67
N GLY A 132 -22.27 15.63 26.99
CA GLY A 132 -22.75 14.39 27.62
C GLY A 132 -21.64 13.47 28.11
N MET A 133 -20.37 13.73 27.76
CA MET A 133 -19.24 12.86 28.12
C MET A 133 -18.53 13.34 29.38
N ARG A 134 -18.46 12.45 30.38
CA ARG A 134 -17.84 12.72 31.70
C ARG A 134 -16.40 13.21 31.64
N TRP A 135 -15.62 12.75 30.65
CA TRP A 135 -14.22 13.14 30.51
C TRP A 135 -14.04 14.53 29.92
N ALA A 136 -15.04 15.08 29.22
CA ALA A 136 -15.03 16.40 28.57
C ALA A 136 -15.85 17.45 29.35
N GLU A 137 -16.65 16.99 30.31
CA GLU A 137 -17.54 17.79 31.13
C GLU A 137 -16.79 18.92 31.87
N ASN A 138 -17.30 20.14 31.79
CA ASN A 138 -16.86 21.31 32.56
C ASN A 138 -15.45 21.87 32.24
N TRP A 139 -14.78 21.39 31.19
CA TRP A 139 -13.52 21.99 30.73
C TRP A 139 -13.40 22.14 29.21
N VAL A 140 -14.14 21.37 28.40
CA VAL A 140 -14.29 21.65 26.96
C VAL A 140 -15.31 22.78 26.79
N LEU A 141 -14.89 23.87 26.16
CA LEU A 141 -15.72 25.04 25.86
C LEU A 141 -16.40 24.90 24.49
N GLU A 142 -15.65 24.47 23.46
CA GLU A 142 -16.17 24.29 22.10
C GLU A 142 -15.42 23.14 21.37
N PRO A 143 -16.08 22.42 20.43
CA PRO A 143 -17.52 22.43 20.20
C PRO A 143 -18.29 21.64 21.28
N PRO A 144 -19.61 21.84 21.44
CA PRO A 144 -20.44 21.02 22.34
C PRO A 144 -20.57 19.56 21.88
N GLY A 145 -20.33 19.29 20.60
CA GLY A 145 -20.34 17.96 19.99
C GLY A 145 -20.03 18.06 18.50
N PHE A 146 -19.81 16.93 17.84
CA PHE A 146 -19.34 16.89 16.45
C PHE A 146 -19.75 15.59 15.74
N LEU A 147 -19.72 15.59 14.41
CA LEU A 147 -19.88 14.39 13.59
C LEU A 147 -18.54 13.66 13.51
N ALA A 148 -18.47 12.48 14.12
CA ALA A 148 -17.29 11.63 14.13
C ALA A 148 -17.28 10.65 12.95
N TYR A 149 -18.46 10.18 12.53
CA TYR A 149 -18.65 9.08 11.59
C TYR A 149 -18.03 7.74 12.05
N GLU A 150 -18.56 6.64 11.55
CA GLU A 150 -18.08 5.29 11.86
C GLU A 150 -18.04 4.43 10.60
N CYS A 151 -17.06 3.52 10.50
CA CYS A 151 -17.02 2.54 9.42
C CYS A 151 -17.80 1.29 9.83
N VAL A 152 -18.87 0.99 9.09
CA VAL A 152 -19.78 -0.13 9.38
C VAL A 152 -19.91 -1.05 8.16
N GLY A 153 -20.48 -2.24 8.39
CA GLY A 153 -20.68 -3.24 7.34
C GLY A 153 -19.50 -4.20 7.17
N ALA A 154 -19.53 -4.99 6.10
CA ALA A 154 -18.59 -6.07 5.86
C ALA A 154 -17.83 -5.92 4.54
N CYS A 155 -16.63 -6.49 4.50
CA CYS A 155 -15.80 -6.52 3.31
C CYS A 155 -15.98 -7.85 2.56
N GLN A 156 -16.30 -7.75 1.27
CA GLN A 156 -16.34 -8.92 0.40
C GLN A 156 -14.93 -9.50 0.27
N GLN A 157 -14.83 -10.81 0.47
CA GLN A 157 -13.59 -11.53 0.31
C GLN A 157 -13.42 -11.91 -1.17
N PRO A 158 -12.29 -11.57 -1.80
CA PRO A 158 -12.04 -12.02 -3.17
C PRO A 158 -11.98 -13.54 -3.23
N PRO A 159 -12.45 -14.15 -4.34
CA PRO A 159 -12.27 -15.58 -4.56
C PRO A 159 -10.78 -15.90 -4.56
N GLU A 160 -10.35 -16.79 -3.66
CA GLU A 160 -8.94 -17.19 -3.54
C GLU A 160 -8.60 -18.28 -4.55
N PRO A 161 -7.59 -18.08 -5.41
CA PRO A 161 -6.99 -19.19 -6.13
C PRO A 161 -6.20 -20.08 -5.14
N PRO A 162 -6.20 -21.41 -5.33
CA PRO A 162 -5.60 -22.37 -4.39
C PRO A 162 -4.09 -22.21 -4.17
N THR A 163 -3.41 -21.44 -5.02
CA THR A 163 -1.95 -21.18 -4.96
C THR A 163 -1.58 -19.90 -4.22
N PHE A 164 -2.55 -19.03 -3.90
CA PHE A 164 -2.27 -17.75 -3.25
C PHE A 164 -2.16 -17.93 -1.74
N ARG A 165 -0.94 -18.17 -1.25
CA ARG A 165 -0.67 -18.03 0.19
C ARG A 165 -0.70 -16.55 0.54
N ARG A 166 -1.78 -16.13 1.20
CA ARG A 166 -1.89 -14.75 1.68
C ARG A 166 -0.70 -14.41 2.60
N PRO A 167 -0.05 -13.25 2.38
CA PRO A 167 0.98 -12.76 3.29
C PRO A 167 0.39 -12.23 4.60
N PHE A 168 -0.93 -11.98 4.65
CA PHE A 168 -1.61 -11.38 5.80
C PHE A 168 -2.58 -12.36 6.48
N PRO A 169 -2.66 -12.36 7.82
CA PRO A 169 -3.58 -13.19 8.57
C PRO A 169 -5.03 -12.68 8.44
N GLY A 170 -5.98 -13.61 8.29
CA GLY A 170 -7.40 -13.34 8.44
C GLY A 170 -8.12 -12.73 7.22
N PRO A 171 -9.46 -12.55 7.33
CA PRO A 171 -10.27 -11.90 6.32
C PRO A 171 -10.06 -10.38 6.32
N ARG A 172 -10.38 -9.73 5.20
CA ARG A 172 -10.40 -8.26 5.11
C ARG A 172 -11.47 -7.68 6.02
N GLN A 173 -11.16 -6.57 6.69
CA GLN A 173 -12.02 -5.85 7.60
C GLN A 173 -12.33 -4.44 7.08
N CYS A 174 -13.48 -3.91 7.51
CA CYS A 174 -13.87 -2.53 7.25
C CYS A 174 -13.19 -1.63 8.27
N VAL A 175 -12.32 -0.73 7.80
CA VAL A 175 -11.48 0.11 8.66
C VAL A 175 -11.50 1.57 8.19
N ALA A 176 -11.28 2.50 9.12
CA ALA A 176 -11.05 3.90 8.78
C ALA A 176 -9.71 4.02 8.04
N SER A 177 -9.77 4.43 6.77
CA SER A 177 -8.60 4.60 5.92
C SER A 177 -8.00 6.00 6.01
N GLU A 178 -8.87 6.98 6.23
CA GLU A 178 -8.51 8.38 6.40
C GLU A 178 -9.30 8.98 7.57
N THR A 179 -8.58 9.72 8.41
CA THR A 179 -9.16 10.37 9.59
C THR A 179 -8.58 11.77 9.76
N THR A 180 -9.37 12.70 10.28
CA THR A 180 -8.94 14.07 10.57
C THR A 180 -8.96 14.37 12.06
N SER A 181 -8.13 15.33 12.46
CA SER A 181 -8.10 15.84 13.81
C SER A 181 -9.30 16.76 14.10
N LEU A 182 -9.73 16.79 15.37
CA LEU A 182 -10.77 17.69 15.87
C LEU A 182 -10.15 18.79 16.73
N PRO A 183 -10.26 20.08 16.35
CA PRO A 183 -9.89 21.19 17.22
C PRO A 183 -10.92 21.37 18.34
N LEU A 184 -10.42 21.53 19.57
CA LEU A 184 -11.18 21.81 20.78
C LEU A 184 -10.69 23.10 21.40
N ILE A 185 -11.60 23.90 21.94
CA ILE A 185 -11.29 25.01 22.84
C ILE A 185 -11.53 24.52 24.26
N VAL A 186 -10.51 24.56 25.10
CA VAL A 186 -10.54 24.02 26.45
C VAL A 186 -10.15 25.07 27.49
N GLY A 187 -10.77 25.02 28.67
CA GLY A 187 -10.45 25.88 29.80
C GLY A 187 -9.32 25.27 30.64
N VAL A 188 -8.12 25.85 30.55
CA VAL A 188 -6.98 25.45 31.37
C VAL A 188 -6.79 26.42 32.52
N LYS A 189 -6.56 25.93 33.74
CA LYS A 189 -6.29 26.80 34.90
C LYS A 189 -4.84 27.24 34.90
N GLU A 190 -4.60 28.53 34.67
CA GLU A 190 -3.27 29.15 34.75
C GLU A 190 -3.30 30.27 35.79
N GLY A 191 -2.49 30.16 36.85
CA GLY A 191 -2.47 31.14 37.94
C GLY A 191 -3.81 31.30 38.67
N GLY A 192 -4.64 30.24 38.73
CA GLY A 192 -5.96 30.27 39.37
C GLY A 192 -7.09 30.88 38.54
N ARG A 193 -6.81 31.37 37.31
CA ARG A 193 -7.83 31.85 36.38
C ARG A 193 -8.00 30.87 35.20
N PRO A 194 -9.23 30.57 34.77
CA PRO A 194 -9.44 29.77 33.58
C PRO A 194 -9.02 30.59 32.34
N ARG A 195 -8.18 30.00 31.49
CA ARG A 195 -7.77 30.56 30.21
C ARG A 195 -8.15 29.60 29.08
N PRO A 196 -8.74 30.09 27.99
CA PRO A 196 -9.06 29.27 26.84
C PRO A 196 -7.77 28.91 26.08
N GLN A 197 -7.65 27.64 25.70
CA GLN A 197 -6.56 27.13 24.87
C GLN A 197 -7.15 26.27 23.75
N VAL A 198 -6.56 26.36 22.55
CA VAL A 198 -6.92 25.47 21.44
C VAL A 198 -6.03 24.23 21.49
N VAL A 199 -6.65 23.06 21.46
CA VAL A 199 -6.00 21.75 21.42
C VAL A 199 -6.56 20.98 20.24
N SER A 200 -5.75 20.18 19.56
CA SER A 200 -6.19 19.35 18.43
C SER A 200 -6.06 17.88 18.80
N LEU A 201 -7.18 17.15 18.80
CA LEU A 201 -7.20 15.71 19.03
C LEU A 201 -7.08 14.97 17.69
N PRO A 202 -6.07 14.14 17.48
CA PRO A 202 -5.88 13.42 16.23
C PRO A 202 -6.92 12.30 16.05
N ASN A 203 -7.23 11.96 14.80
CA ASN A 203 -8.03 10.80 14.41
C ASN A 203 -9.44 10.75 15.03
N MET A 204 -10.08 11.91 15.17
CA MET A 204 -11.38 12.03 15.83
C MET A 204 -12.55 11.91 14.85
N ARG A 205 -12.34 12.24 13.58
CA ARG A 205 -13.37 12.16 12.53
C ARG A 205 -12.92 11.26 11.39
N VAL A 206 -13.76 10.31 11.01
CA VAL A 206 -13.53 9.44 9.85
C VAL A 206 -13.90 10.18 8.57
N GLU A 207 -12.95 10.27 7.64
CA GLU A 207 -13.18 10.84 6.31
C GLU A 207 -13.46 9.76 5.28
N GLU A 208 -12.75 8.63 5.35
CA GLU A 208 -12.92 7.53 4.40
C GLU A 208 -12.82 6.18 5.11
N CYS A 209 -13.64 5.23 4.64
CA CYS A 209 -13.60 3.83 5.04
C CYS A 209 -13.03 2.97 3.91
N SER A 210 -12.34 1.88 4.23
CA SER A 210 -11.79 0.95 3.24
C SER A 210 -11.79 -0.49 3.74
N CYS A 211 -11.65 -1.41 2.79
CA CYS A 211 -11.44 -2.83 3.07
C CYS A 211 -9.95 -3.18 3.03
N ALA A 212 -9.38 -3.54 4.17
CA ALA A 212 -7.97 -3.91 4.28
C ALA A 212 -7.79 -5.23 5.05
N TRP A 213 -6.70 -5.95 4.76
CA TRP A 213 -6.28 -7.06 5.63
C TRP A 213 -5.57 -6.52 6.86
N ASP A 214 -5.58 -7.29 7.94
CA ASP A 214 -4.82 -6.93 9.13
C ASP A 214 -3.31 -6.82 8.81
N GLY A 215 -2.70 -5.72 9.26
CA GLY A 215 -1.31 -5.36 8.96
C GLY A 215 -1.01 -5.00 7.50
N ALA A 216 -1.98 -5.03 6.59
CA ALA A 216 -1.78 -4.63 5.20
C ALA A 216 -1.96 -3.12 5.01
N PRO A 217 -1.19 -2.48 4.11
CA PRO A 217 -1.45 -1.11 3.71
C PRO A 217 -2.86 -0.99 3.12
N VAL A 218 -3.57 0.07 3.51
CA VAL A 218 -4.91 0.34 3.00
C VAL A 218 -4.83 0.72 1.51
N PRO A 219 -5.60 0.05 0.62
CA PRO A 219 -5.63 0.43 -0.79
C PRO A 219 -6.18 1.84 -0.94
N ARG A 220 -5.46 2.71 -1.66
CA ARG A 220 -5.93 4.06 -2.02
C ARG A 220 -6.30 4.10 -3.48
N ARG A 221 -7.39 4.79 -3.82
CA ARG A 221 -7.64 5.16 -5.23
C ARG A 221 -6.52 6.10 -5.66
N LEU A 222 -5.83 5.74 -6.73
CA LEU A 222 -4.90 6.67 -7.38
C LEU A 222 -5.75 7.72 -8.08
N GLY A 223 -5.48 8.99 -7.78
CA GLY A 223 -6.00 10.09 -8.59
C GLY A 223 -5.50 9.99 -10.03
N PRO A 224 -6.20 10.62 -11.00
CA PRO A 224 -5.71 10.74 -12.37
C PRO A 224 -4.34 11.45 -12.45
#